data_AF-F8RUT0-F1
#
_entry.id   AF-F8RUT0-F1
#
_cell.length_a   1.000
_cell.length_b   1.000
_cell.length_c   1.000
_cell.angle_alpha   90.00
_cell.angle_beta   90.00
_cell.angle_gamma   90.00
#
_symmetry.space_group_name_H-M   'P 1'
#
loop_
_entity.id
_entity.type
_entity.pdbx_description
1 polymer ?
#
loop_
_entity_poly.entity_id
_entity_poly.type
_entity_poly.pdbx_seq_one_letter_code
_entity_poly.pdbx_strand_id
1 'polypeptide(L)'
;RPNILEVLEEFPSAEVTTAFLLTQLPLLKPRYYSVSSSCDMTPREIHLTVAVVNYRTRDGQGPLHHGVCSTWLNKIALNETVPCFVRSADGFRLPKEPAKPCILIGPGTGIAPFRSFWHQRLY
;
A
#
# COMPACT_ATOMS: atom_id res chain seq x y z
N ARG A 1 2.46 -19.21 4.17
CA ARG A 1 1.46 -19.09 3.09
C ARG A 1 2.20 -19.23 1.78
N PRO A 2 2.02 -20.32 1.04
CA PRO A 2 2.70 -20.51 -0.24
C PRO A 2 2.09 -19.58 -1.30
N ASN A 3 2.91 -19.14 -2.24
CA ASN A 3 2.45 -18.52 -3.49
C ASN A 3 2.25 -19.60 -4.57
N ILE A 4 1.65 -19.24 -5.73
CA ILE A 4 1.34 -20.23 -6.77
C ILE A 4 2.59 -20.93 -7.32
N LEU A 5 3.71 -20.23 -7.45
CA LEU A 5 4.97 -20.82 -7.90
C LEU A 5 5.45 -21.88 -6.91
N GLU A 6 5.46 -21.56 -5.61
CA GLU A 6 5.85 -22.50 -4.56
C GLU A 6 4.96 -23.75 -4.53
N VAL A 7 3.66 -23.62 -4.81
CA VAL A 7 2.75 -24.77 -4.91
C VAL A 7 3.11 -25.65 -6.11
N LEU A 8 3.40 -25.05 -7.27
CA LEU A 8 3.78 -25.82 -8.46
C LEU A 8 5.16 -26.48 -8.31
N GLU A 9 6.09 -25.85 -7.59
CA GLU A 9 7.39 -26.43 -7.24
C GLU A 9 7.26 -27.58 -6.23
N GLU A 10 6.33 -27.49 -5.27
CA GLU A 10 6.06 -28.54 -4.28
C GLU A 10 5.36 -29.76 -4.91
N PHE A 11 4.53 -29.55 -5.93
CA PHE A 11 3.81 -30.60 -6.66
C PHE A 11 4.18 -30.63 -8.14
N PRO A 12 5.41 -31.06 -8.51
CA PRO A 12 5.90 -30.99 -9.89
C PRO A 12 5.15 -31.88 -10.88
N SER A 13 4.38 -32.87 -10.39
CA SER A 13 3.51 -33.71 -11.23
C SER A 13 2.19 -33.02 -11.62
N ALA A 14 1.90 -31.82 -11.10
CA ALA A 14 0.69 -31.09 -11.43
C ALA A 14 0.78 -30.51 -12.84
N GLU A 15 -0.04 -31.02 -13.76
CA GLU A 15 -0.14 -30.51 -15.13
C GLU A 15 -1.08 -29.30 -15.18
N VAL A 16 -0.52 -28.09 -15.04
CA VAL A 16 -1.30 -26.85 -15.04
C VAL A 16 -1.03 -26.07 -16.32
N THR A 17 -2.09 -25.82 -17.10
CA THR A 17 -2.00 -25.03 -18.34
C THR A 17 -1.99 -23.53 -18.06
N THR A 18 -1.35 -22.75 -18.94
CA THR A 18 -1.36 -21.28 -18.85
C THR A 18 -2.78 -20.70 -18.90
N ALA A 19 -3.66 -21.28 -19.74
CA ALA A 19 -5.06 -20.85 -19.85
C ALA A 19 -5.82 -21.05 -18.53
N PHE A 20 -5.57 -22.16 -17.83
CA PHE A 20 -6.13 -22.38 -16.50
C PHE A 20 -5.67 -21.31 -15.52
N LEU A 21 -4.37 -21.03 -15.44
CA LEU A 21 -3.84 -19.98 -14.54
C LEU A 21 -4.46 -18.61 -14.81
N LEU A 22 -4.54 -18.20 -16.08
CA LEU A 22 -5.07 -16.89 -16.46
C LEU A 22 -6.56 -16.73 -16.16
N THR A 23 -7.33 -17.81 -16.16
CA THR A 23 -8.78 -17.78 -15.91
C THR A 23 -9.15 -17.95 -14.44
N GLN A 24 -8.33 -18.68 -13.68
CA GLN A 24 -8.64 -19.01 -12.28
C GLN A 24 -7.97 -18.08 -11.27
N LEU A 25 -6.84 -17.44 -11.62
CA LEU A 25 -6.18 -16.52 -10.71
C LEU A 25 -7.01 -15.24 -10.54
N PRO A 26 -7.15 -14.72 -9.31
CA PRO A 26 -7.85 -13.47 -9.08
C PRO A 26 -7.07 -12.30 -9.70
N LEU A 27 -7.81 -11.30 -10.18
CA LEU A 27 -7.22 -10.05 -10.64
C LEU A 27 -6.38 -9.39 -9.54
N LEU A 28 -5.28 -8.76 -9.94
CA LEU A 28 -4.41 -8.04 -9.02
C LEU A 28 -5.18 -6.85 -8.42
N LYS A 29 -5.45 -6.92 -7.11
CA LYS A 29 -6.14 -5.85 -6.39
C LYS A 29 -5.22 -4.65 -6.10
N PRO A 30 -5.73 -3.41 -6.20
CA PRO A 30 -4.99 -2.23 -5.77
C PRO A 30 -4.73 -2.26 -4.25
N ARG A 31 -3.69 -1.55 -3.80
CA ARG A 31 -3.43 -1.31 -2.38
C ARG A 31 -3.75 0.14 -2.04
N TYR A 32 -4.44 0.33 -0.91
CA TYR A 32 -4.80 1.65 -0.41
C TYR A 32 -3.72 2.15 0.54
N TYR A 33 -3.35 3.42 0.37
CA TYR A 33 -2.43 4.15 1.23
C TYR A 33 -3.07 5.49 1.60
N SER A 34 -2.91 5.92 2.84
CA SER A 34 -3.34 7.25 3.27
C SER A 34 -2.43 8.32 2.68
N VAL A 35 -3.04 9.29 1.99
CA VAL A 35 -2.31 10.46 1.47
C VAL A 35 -1.70 11.23 2.64
N SER A 36 -0.40 11.43 2.54
CA SER A 36 0.44 12.05 3.56
C SER A 36 0.81 13.50 3.23
N SER A 37 0.19 14.11 2.22
CA SER A 37 0.39 15.51 1.80
C SER A 37 -0.91 16.32 1.83
N SER A 38 -0.81 17.64 2.00
CA SER A 38 -1.90 18.59 1.76
C SER A 38 -1.82 19.07 0.32
N CYS A 39 -2.96 19.16 -0.37
CA CYS A 39 -3.01 19.68 -1.75
C CYS A 39 -2.65 21.16 -1.85
N ASP A 40 -2.85 21.92 -0.78
CA ASP A 40 -2.56 23.36 -0.75
C ASP A 40 -1.06 23.60 -0.52
N MET A 41 -0.43 22.79 0.34
CA MET A 41 0.99 22.91 0.65
C MET A 41 1.90 22.31 -0.44
N THR A 42 1.48 21.23 -1.10
CA THR A 42 2.24 20.57 -2.18
C THR A 42 1.35 20.38 -3.42
N PRO A 43 1.09 21.44 -4.18
CA PRO A 43 0.24 21.36 -5.36
C PRO A 43 0.80 20.36 -6.37
N ARG A 44 -0.07 19.50 -6.93
CA ARG A 44 0.25 18.46 -7.93
C ARG A 44 1.11 17.29 -7.42
N GLU A 45 1.33 17.18 -6.11
CA GLU A 45 2.08 16.09 -5.51
C GLU A 45 1.20 15.24 -4.58
N ILE A 46 1.39 13.92 -4.63
CA ILE A 46 0.79 12.97 -3.69
C ILE A 46 1.92 12.27 -2.94
N HIS A 47 1.98 12.47 -1.63
CA HIS A 47 2.96 11.80 -0.78
C HIS A 47 2.30 10.60 -0.10
N LEU A 48 3.03 9.50 0.01
CA LEU A 48 2.61 8.29 0.72
C LEU A 48 3.64 7.95 1.80
N THR A 49 3.16 7.37 2.90
CA THR A 49 4.01 6.77 3.93
C THR A 49 3.80 5.26 3.90
N VAL A 50 4.80 4.50 3.44
CA VAL A 50 4.66 3.08 3.10
C VAL A 50 5.61 2.24 3.96
N ALA A 51 5.06 1.31 4.75
CA ALA A 51 5.86 0.26 5.36
C ALA A 51 6.21 -0.79 4.31
N VAL A 52 7.50 -1.07 4.14
CA VAL A 52 7.97 -2.11 3.22
C VAL A 52 7.76 -3.48 3.87
N VAL A 53 6.77 -4.23 3.37
CA VAL A 53 6.40 -5.52 3.94
C VAL A 53 7.34 -6.60 3.44
N ASN A 54 8.10 -7.20 4.36
CA ASN A 54 8.92 -8.38 4.14
C ASN A 54 8.71 -9.34 5.31
N TYR A 55 8.52 -10.62 5.05
CA TYR A 55 8.37 -11.62 6.11
C TYR A 55 8.86 -12.98 5.64
N ARG A 56 9.35 -13.81 6.56
CA ARG A 56 9.69 -15.20 6.25
C ARG A 56 8.49 -16.10 6.48
N THR A 57 8.28 -17.07 5.59
CA THR A 57 7.25 -18.09 5.79
C THR A 57 7.69 -19.13 6.83
N ARG A 58 6.81 -20.10 7.16
CA ARG A 58 7.09 -21.21 8.09
C ARG A 58 7.72 -20.73 9.41
N ASP A 59 7.05 -19.78 10.06
CA ASP A 59 7.45 -19.18 11.34
C ASP A 59 8.92 -18.73 11.39
N GLY A 60 9.40 -18.15 10.30
CA GLY A 60 10.75 -17.61 10.20
C GLY A 60 11.77 -18.52 9.53
N GLN A 61 11.45 -19.79 9.30
CA GLN A 61 12.39 -20.77 8.74
C GLN A 61 12.29 -20.92 7.21
N GLY A 62 11.21 -20.43 6.62
CA GLY A 62 10.96 -20.53 5.20
C GLY A 62 11.59 -19.42 4.35
N PRO A 63 11.34 -19.44 3.03
CA PRO A 63 11.76 -18.38 2.13
C PRO A 63 11.21 -17.01 2.53
N LEU A 64 11.94 -15.97 2.14
CA LEU A 64 11.54 -14.58 2.32
C LEU A 64 10.46 -14.23 1.29
N HIS A 65 9.34 -13.72 1.77
CA HIS A 65 8.24 -13.21 0.97
C HIS A 65 8.17 -11.69 1.05
N HIS A 66 7.78 -11.10 -0.07
CA HIS A 66 7.74 -9.66 -0.27
C HIS A 66 6.29 -9.21 -0.52
N GLY A 67 5.86 -8.16 0.18
CA GLY A 67 4.57 -7.53 -0.09
C GLY A 67 4.58 -6.83 -1.45
N VAL A 68 3.78 -7.34 -2.40
CA VAL A 68 3.80 -6.95 -3.82
C VAL A 68 3.87 -5.43 -4.04
N CYS A 69 2.89 -4.66 -3.55
CA CYS A 69 2.84 -3.22 -3.83
C CYS A 69 3.88 -2.43 -3.04
N SER A 70 4.13 -2.78 -1.77
CA SER A 70 5.09 -2.05 -0.92
C SER A 70 6.53 -2.21 -1.40
N THR A 71 6.91 -3.40 -1.88
CA THR A 71 8.27 -3.61 -2.42
C THR A 71 8.40 -3.11 -3.84
N TRP A 72 7.32 -3.10 -4.63
CA TRP A 72 7.28 -2.42 -5.92
C TRP A 72 7.52 -0.92 -5.76
N LEU A 73 6.76 -0.22 -4.90
CA LEU A 73 6.98 1.21 -4.61
C LEU A 73 8.39 1.52 -4.09
N ASN A 74 9.05 0.56 -3.42
CA ASN A 74 10.42 0.71 -2.94
C ASN A 74 11.49 0.48 -4.03
N LYS A 75 11.11 0.04 -5.24
CA LYS A 75 12.05 -0.35 -6.31
C LYS A 75 11.83 0.41 -7.62
N ILE A 76 10.64 0.96 -7.86
CA ILE A 76 10.36 1.73 -9.09
C ILE A 76 11.36 2.86 -9.26
N ALA A 77 11.79 3.09 -10.51
CA ALA A 77 12.67 4.19 -10.82
C ALA A 77 11.91 5.54 -10.81
N LEU A 78 12.67 6.63 -10.67
CA LEU A 78 12.13 7.97 -10.89
C LEU A 78 11.54 8.06 -12.31
N ASN A 79 10.43 8.78 -12.43
CA ASN A 79 9.66 8.97 -13.68
C ASN A 79 8.96 7.71 -14.23
N GLU A 80 8.90 6.61 -13.48
CA GLU A 80 8.02 5.50 -13.84
C GLU A 80 6.54 5.85 -13.61
N THR A 81 5.68 5.36 -14.51
CA THR A 81 4.22 5.53 -14.39
C THR A 81 3.69 4.71 -13.23
N VAL A 82 2.97 5.37 -12.31
CA VAL A 82 2.27 4.73 -11.19
C VAL A 82 0.76 4.76 -11.45
N PRO A 83 0.12 3.63 -11.83
CA PRO A 83 -1.32 3.57 -11.96
C PRO A 83 -1.98 3.69 -10.58
N CYS A 84 -2.73 4.77 -10.36
CA CYS A 84 -3.41 5.02 -9.09
C CYS A 84 -4.73 5.75 -9.31
N PHE A 85 -5.56 5.75 -8.27
CA PHE A 85 -6.80 6.51 -8.19
C PHE A 85 -7.00 7.02 -6.77
N VAL A 86 -7.76 8.10 -6.62
CA VAL A 86 -8.11 8.65 -5.32
C VAL A 86 -9.43 8.05 -4.86
N ARG A 87 -9.46 7.54 -3.62
CA ARG A 87 -10.68 7.12 -2.94
C ARG A 87 -10.92 8.05 -1.74
N SER A 88 -12.00 8.82 -1.79
CA SER A 88 -12.37 9.73 -0.71
C SER A 88 -12.69 8.97 0.58
N ALA A 89 -12.25 9.54 1.71
CA ALA A 89 -12.54 9.07 3.06
C ALA A 89 -13.33 10.15 3.81
N ASP A 90 -14.63 10.27 3.53
CA ASP A 90 -15.42 11.40 4.03
C ASP A 90 -15.58 11.44 5.55
N GLY A 91 -15.50 10.28 6.20
CA GLY A 91 -15.48 10.17 7.67
C GLY A 91 -14.13 10.49 8.32
N PHE A 92 -13.08 10.80 7.56
CA PHE A 92 -11.74 11.06 8.07
C PHE A 92 -11.15 12.35 7.48
N ARG A 93 -11.72 13.48 7.90
CA ARG A 93 -11.31 14.82 7.49
C ARG A 93 -11.10 15.70 8.72
N LEU A 94 -10.30 16.76 8.57
CA LEU A 94 -10.24 17.81 9.58
C LEU A 94 -11.63 18.42 9.81
N PRO A 95 -11.97 18.81 11.06
CA PRO A 95 -13.17 19.58 11.31
C PRO A 95 -13.19 20.87 10.48
N LYS A 96 -14.38 21.26 9.99
CA LYS A 96 -14.57 22.51 9.22
C LYS A 96 -14.11 23.74 9.99
N GLU A 97 -14.30 23.74 11.31
CA GLU A 97 -13.90 24.83 12.20
C GLU A 97 -12.47 24.57 12.72
N PRO A 98 -11.48 25.41 12.36
CA PRO A 98 -10.10 25.18 12.76
C PRO A 98 -9.86 25.26 14.28
N ALA A 99 -10.66 26.03 15.01
CA ALA A 99 -10.52 26.18 16.47
C ALA A 99 -10.84 24.90 17.26
N LYS A 100 -11.54 23.93 16.65
CA LYS A 100 -11.89 22.67 17.33
C LYS A 100 -10.63 21.85 17.64
N PRO A 101 -10.42 21.43 18.90
CA PRO A 101 -9.28 20.60 19.26
C PRO A 101 -9.36 19.24 18.56
N CYS A 102 -8.21 18.72 18.14
CA CYS A 102 -8.08 17.41 17.51
C CYS A 102 -7.00 16.62 18.26
N ILE A 103 -7.31 15.37 18.62
CA ILE A 103 -6.33 14.42 19.16
C ILE A 103 -6.04 13.40 18.07
N LEU A 104 -4.78 13.35 17.60
CA LEU A 104 -4.36 12.47 16.52
C LEU A 104 -3.62 11.27 17.11
N ILE A 105 -4.16 10.05 16.93
CA ILE A 105 -3.61 8.81 17.49
C ILE A 105 -3.27 7.86 16.33
N GLY A 106 -1.98 7.60 16.10
CA GLY A 106 -1.53 6.75 14.99
C GLY A 106 -0.14 6.18 15.21
N PRO A 107 -0.01 4.90 15.62
CA PRO A 107 1.29 4.26 15.76
C PRO A 107 1.87 3.87 14.38
N GLY A 108 3.20 3.93 14.26
CA GLY A 108 3.91 3.54 13.03
C GLY A 108 3.40 4.28 11.79
N THR A 109 3.09 3.55 10.72
CA THR A 109 2.52 4.14 9.49
C THR A 109 1.09 4.67 9.66
N GLY A 110 0.45 4.44 10.81
CA GLY A 110 -0.80 5.11 11.17
C GLY A 110 -0.68 6.64 11.24
N ILE A 111 0.54 7.19 11.26
CA ILE A 111 0.81 8.62 11.18
C ILE A 111 0.52 9.23 9.79
N ALA A 112 0.44 8.40 8.74
CA ALA A 112 0.35 8.83 7.34
C ALA A 112 -0.70 9.93 7.07
N PRO A 113 -2.00 9.76 7.40
CA PRO A 113 -2.98 10.80 7.12
C PRO A 113 -2.84 12.01 8.06
N PHE A 114 -2.23 11.86 9.23
CA PHE A 114 -1.99 13.00 10.11
C PHE A 114 -0.97 13.96 9.53
N ARG A 115 -0.03 13.45 8.70
CA ARG A 115 0.91 14.30 7.97
C ARG A 115 0.21 15.30 7.05
N SER A 116 -0.82 14.85 6.33
CA SER A 116 -1.62 15.78 5.53
C SER A 116 -2.39 16.78 6.39
N PHE A 117 -2.88 16.36 7.57
CA PHE A 117 -3.61 17.24 8.47
C PHE A 117 -2.73 18.36 9.04
N TRP A 118 -1.54 18.06 9.55
CA TRP A 118 -0.68 19.12 10.07
C TRP A 118 -0.10 20.00 8.96
N HIS A 119 0.19 19.45 7.77
CA HIS A 119 0.52 20.26 6.59
C HIS A 119 -0.61 21.24 6.26
N GLN A 120 -1.86 20.78 6.24
CA GLN A 120 -3.03 21.61 5.94
C GLN A 120 -3.27 22.71 6.98
N ARG A 121 -2.88 22.49 8.25
CA ARG A 121 -3.03 23.48 9.32
C ARG A 121 -1.89 24.51 9.36
N LEU A 122 -0.75 24.20 8.75
CA LEU A 122 0.43 25.08 8.68
C LEU A 122 0.41 26.00 7.45
N TYR A 123 -0.33 25.64 6.42
CA TYR A 123 -0.67 26.50 5.28
C TYR A 123 -1.80 27.46 5.68
#